data_AF-A0A8S2QU34-F1
#
_entry.id   AF-A0A8S2QU34-F1
#
_cell.length_a   1.000
_cell.length_b   1.000
_cell.length_c   1.000
_cell.angle_alpha   90.00
_cell.angle_beta   90.00
_cell.angle_gamma   90.00
#
_symmetry.space_group_name_H-M   'P 1'
#
loop_
_entity.id
_entity.type
_entity.pdbx_description
1 polymer ?
#
loop_
_entity_poly.entity_id
_entity_poly.type
_entity_poly.pdbx_seq_one_letter_code
_entity_poly.pdbx_strand_id
1 'polypeptide(L)'
;ISESMSTSYEIMTYPILDSMPPYFTWLEDSVLAASSYPYHHSHIRYLKNHRIHTIVNIGYSSISISSFPSIKSYCLEIDENYYPTLEQCVEFVNLVLIAKQRGEVSVNE
;
A
#
# COMPACT_ATOMS: atom_id res chain seq x y z
N ILE A 1 35.57 -24.06 -41.84
CA ILE A 1 34.33 -23.27 -41.79
C ILE A 1 33.73 -23.55 -40.42
N SER A 2 33.80 -22.56 -39.52
CA SER A 2 33.36 -22.65 -38.13
C SER A 2 32.02 -21.93 -38.00
N GLU A 3 30.94 -22.67 -37.78
CA GLU A 3 29.61 -22.12 -37.50
C GLU A 3 29.53 -21.72 -36.03
N SER A 4 29.43 -20.41 -35.79
CA SER A 4 29.12 -19.85 -34.48
C SER A 4 27.62 -19.94 -34.22
N MET A 5 27.20 -20.85 -33.33
CA MET A 5 25.83 -20.86 -32.82
C MET A 5 25.62 -19.71 -31.82
N SER A 6 24.83 -18.72 -32.23
CA SER A 6 24.39 -17.63 -31.38
C SER A 6 23.14 -18.06 -30.62
N THR A 7 23.28 -18.47 -29.37
CA THR A 7 22.15 -18.68 -28.45
C THR A 7 21.70 -17.34 -27.89
N SER A 8 20.62 -16.80 -28.45
CA SER A 8 19.85 -15.69 -27.88
C SER A 8 19.02 -16.22 -26.71
N TYR A 9 19.37 -15.85 -25.49
CA TYR A 9 18.55 -16.10 -24.31
C TYR A 9 17.38 -15.11 -24.29
N GLU A 10 16.16 -15.59 -24.59
CA GLU A 10 14.95 -14.84 -24.28
C GLU A 10 14.83 -14.73 -22.76
N ILE A 11 14.96 -13.50 -22.23
CA ILE A 11 14.70 -13.21 -20.83
C ILE A 11 13.21 -13.37 -20.61
N MET A 12 12.81 -14.53 -20.11
CA MET A 12 11.45 -14.82 -19.70
C MET A 12 11.13 -13.94 -18.47
N THR A 13 10.51 -12.79 -18.74
CA THR A 13 10.03 -11.88 -17.69
C THR A 13 8.81 -12.49 -17.04
N TYR A 14 8.99 -13.16 -15.91
CA TYR A 14 7.86 -13.56 -15.07
C TYR A 14 7.09 -12.29 -14.67
N PRO A 15 5.76 -12.24 -14.82
CA PRO A 15 4.99 -11.12 -14.34
C PRO A 15 5.24 -11.01 -12.84
N ILE A 16 5.73 -9.84 -12.40
CA ILE A 16 5.93 -9.55 -10.98
C ILE A 16 4.54 -9.57 -10.36
N LEU A 17 4.16 -10.70 -9.75
CA LEU A 17 2.85 -10.87 -9.14
C LEU A 17 2.75 -9.88 -7.98
N ASP A 18 1.69 -9.08 -7.98
CA ASP A 18 1.42 -8.19 -6.86
C ASP A 18 1.04 -9.04 -5.65
N SER A 19 1.87 -8.96 -4.60
CA SER A 19 1.62 -9.66 -3.35
C SER A 19 0.78 -8.79 -2.43
N MET A 20 -0.22 -9.39 -1.79
CA MET A 20 -0.98 -8.74 -0.73
C MET A 20 -0.07 -8.42 0.46
N PRO A 21 -0.21 -7.27 1.13
CA PRO A 21 0.53 -6.99 2.36
C PRO A 21 0.25 -8.05 3.45
N PRO A 22 1.19 -8.28 4.38
CA PRO A 22 0.98 -9.23 5.46
C PRO A 22 -0.20 -8.81 6.36
N TYR A 23 -0.99 -9.80 6.80
CA TYR A 23 -2.16 -9.63 7.68
C TYR A 23 -3.17 -8.59 7.17
N PHE A 24 -3.27 -8.42 5.85
CA PHE A 24 -4.25 -7.54 5.23
C PHE A 24 -5.68 -8.07 5.42
N THR A 25 -6.58 -7.22 5.90
CA THR A 25 -8.01 -7.50 6.00
C THR A 25 -8.82 -6.23 5.80
N TRP A 26 -9.96 -6.35 5.11
CA TRP A 26 -10.96 -5.28 5.09
C TRP A 26 -11.67 -5.24 6.45
N LEU A 27 -11.82 -4.03 6.98
CA LEU A 27 -12.67 -3.72 8.14
C LEU A 27 -14.03 -3.17 7.67
N GLU A 28 -14.00 -2.39 6.59
CA GLU A 28 -15.17 -1.95 5.83
C GLU A 28 -14.80 -2.09 4.35
N ASP A 29 -15.59 -2.87 3.60
CA ASP A 29 -15.28 -3.23 2.22
C ASP A 29 -15.05 -1.99 1.37
N SER A 30 -13.85 -1.93 0.78
CA SER A 30 -13.44 -0.80 -0.06
C SER A 30 -13.65 0.54 0.61
N VAL A 31 -13.44 0.65 1.92
CA VAL A 31 -13.38 1.91 2.68
C VAL A 31 -12.18 1.91 3.62
N LEU A 32 -12.00 0.83 4.38
CA LEU A 32 -10.95 0.74 5.39
C LEU A 32 -10.41 -0.68 5.49
N ALA A 33 -9.09 -0.82 5.43
CA ALA A 33 -8.39 -2.07 5.66
C ALA A 33 -7.33 -1.89 6.74
N ALA A 34 -7.04 -2.98 7.45
CA ALA A 34 -5.90 -3.10 8.33
C ALA A 34 -4.86 -4.02 7.70
N SER A 35 -3.57 -3.74 7.92
CA SER A 35 -2.48 -4.63 7.54
C SER A 35 -1.27 -4.39 8.44
N SER A 36 -0.31 -5.32 8.40
CA SER A 36 1.04 -5.02 8.87
C SER A 36 1.80 -4.16 7.85
N TYR A 37 2.99 -3.70 8.25
CA TYR A 37 3.82 -2.80 7.46
C TYR A 37 4.20 -3.39 6.09
N PRO A 38 3.94 -2.70 4.96
CA PRO A 38 4.32 -3.16 3.64
C PRO A 38 5.81 -2.87 3.36
N TYR A 39 6.64 -3.92 3.32
CA TYR A 39 8.09 -3.81 3.12
C TYR A 39 8.58 -4.11 1.68
N HIS A 40 7.67 -4.40 0.74
CA HIS A 40 8.00 -4.68 -0.67
C HIS A 40 7.19 -3.80 -1.62
N HIS A 41 7.80 -3.43 -2.76
CA HIS A 41 7.11 -2.67 -3.82
C HIS A 41 5.89 -3.41 -4.39
N SER A 42 5.87 -4.75 -4.36
CA SER A 42 4.72 -5.55 -4.75
C SER A 42 3.51 -5.32 -3.84
N HIS A 43 3.71 -5.09 -2.54
CA HIS A 43 2.64 -4.71 -1.61
C HIS A 43 2.03 -3.36 -1.97
N ILE A 44 2.89 -2.39 -2.27
CA ILE A 44 2.45 -1.05 -2.65
C ILE A 44 1.72 -1.06 -4.00
N ARG A 45 2.17 -1.90 -4.95
CA ARG A 45 1.47 -2.11 -6.22
C ARG A 45 0.12 -2.82 -6.02
N TYR A 46 0.05 -3.82 -5.15
CA TYR A 46 -1.22 -4.45 -4.75
C TYR A 46 -2.20 -3.41 -4.23
N LEU A 47 -1.79 -2.57 -3.28
CA LEU A 47 -2.64 -1.51 -2.72
C LEU A 47 -3.15 -0.57 -3.81
N LYS A 48 -2.26 -0.08 -4.68
CA LYS A 48 -2.63 0.77 -5.83
C LYS A 48 -3.66 0.09 -6.74
N ASN A 49 -3.46 -1.18 -7.08
CA ASN A 49 -4.33 -1.93 -7.97
C ASN A 49 -5.71 -2.22 -7.35
N HIS A 50 -5.78 -2.24 -6.02
CA HIS A 50 -7.03 -2.31 -5.25
C HIS A 50 -7.57 -0.93 -4.88
N ARG A 51 -7.15 0.13 -5.60
CA ARG A 51 -7.58 1.52 -5.45
C ARG A 51 -7.31 2.11 -4.06
N ILE A 52 -6.35 1.57 -3.30
CA ILE A 52 -5.93 2.12 -2.01
C ILE A 52 -4.84 3.16 -2.27
N HIS A 53 -5.19 4.43 -2.11
CA HIS A 53 -4.31 5.57 -2.37
C HIS A 53 -3.86 6.32 -1.12
N THR A 54 -4.44 6.02 0.04
CA THR A 54 -4.04 6.61 1.33
C THR A 54 -3.62 5.51 2.29
N ILE A 55 -2.43 5.63 2.86
CA ILE A 55 -1.88 4.74 3.88
C ILE A 55 -1.66 5.56 5.15
N VAL A 56 -2.13 5.07 6.28
CA VAL A 56 -1.87 5.67 7.60
C VAL A 56 -1.00 4.70 8.38
N ASN A 57 0.21 5.12 8.73
CA ASN A 57 1.13 4.34 9.55
C ASN A 57 0.92 4.70 11.02
N ILE A 58 0.90 3.70 11.90
CA ILE A 58 0.76 3.86 13.34
C ILE A 58 2.11 3.49 13.95
N GLY A 59 2.79 4.43 14.62
CA GLY A 59 4.03 4.15 15.36
C GLY A 59 5.29 3.89 14.52
N TYR A 60 5.19 3.94 13.18
CA TYR A 60 6.33 3.78 12.27
C TYR A 60 6.49 5.00 11.37
N SER A 61 7.72 5.27 10.93
CA SER A 61 7.99 6.28 9.90
C SER A 61 7.17 6.03 8.64
N SER A 62 6.86 7.10 7.91
CA SER A 62 6.17 7.01 6.62
C SER A 62 6.87 6.04 5.67
N ILE A 63 6.09 5.25 4.93
CA ILE A 63 6.62 4.34 3.93
C ILE A 63 7.20 5.16 2.79
N SER A 64 8.36 4.75 2.27
CA SER A 64 8.91 5.32 1.05
C SER A 64 8.02 4.97 -0.14
N ILE A 65 7.22 5.94 -0.58
CA ILE A 65 6.28 5.84 -1.71
C ILE A 65 6.80 6.57 -2.95
N SER A 66 8.10 6.85 -3.04
CA SER A 66 8.69 7.62 -4.15
C SER A 66 8.43 7.02 -5.54
N SER A 67 8.34 5.69 -5.61
CA SER A 67 8.01 4.96 -6.84
C SER A 67 6.50 4.94 -7.17
N PHE A 68 5.65 5.48 -6.28
CA PHE A 68 4.19 5.41 -6.36
C PHE A 68 3.55 6.77 -6.00
N PRO A 69 3.70 7.81 -6.85
CA PRO A 69 3.27 9.18 -6.54
C PRO A 69 1.75 9.33 -6.35
N SER A 70 0.97 8.34 -6.79
CA SER A 70 -0.48 8.28 -6.59
C SER A 70 -0.89 7.79 -5.20
N ILE A 71 0.06 7.40 -4.36
CA ILE A 71 -0.19 6.99 -2.97
C ILE A 71 0.24 8.13 -2.05
N LYS A 72 -0.52 8.35 -0.98
CA LYS A 72 -0.21 9.28 0.10
C LYS A 72 0.04 8.47 1.36
N SER A 73 1.12 8.78 2.05
CA SER A 73 1.48 8.13 3.31
C SER A 73 1.42 9.17 4.44
N TYR A 74 0.62 8.88 5.45
CA TYR A 74 0.53 9.65 6.69
C TYR A 74 1.13 8.82 7.83
N CYS A 75 1.56 9.49 8.90
CA CYS A 75 2.11 8.87 10.09
C CYS A 75 1.39 9.45 11.31
N LEU A 76 0.76 8.59 12.10
CA LEU A 76 0.25 8.89 13.42
C LEU A 76 1.25 8.32 14.43
N GLU A 77 1.97 9.21 15.11
CA GLU A 77 3.01 8.87 16.08
C GLU A 77 2.36 8.39 17.39
N ILE A 78 1.99 7.11 17.41
CA ILE A 78 1.46 6.43 18.58
C ILE A 78 2.52 5.44 19.04
N ASP A 79 3.01 5.61 20.27
CA ASP A 79 3.99 4.70 20.87
C ASP A 79 3.38 3.30 21.07
N GLU A 80 4.14 2.24 20.77
CA GLU A 80 3.66 0.84 20.75
C GLU A 80 3.06 0.35 22.09
N ASN A 81 3.29 1.06 23.19
CA ASN A 81 2.79 0.72 24.53
C ASN A 81 1.74 1.70 25.07
N TYR A 82 1.23 2.60 24.22
CA TYR A 82 0.31 3.64 24.63
C TYR A 82 -0.97 3.60 23.79
N TYR A 83 -2.04 4.06 24.44
CA TYR A 83 -3.30 4.29 23.75
C TYR A 83 -3.20 5.59 22.92
N PRO A 84 -3.87 5.66 21.76
CA PRO A 84 -3.95 6.90 21.01
C PRO A 84 -4.64 7.99 21.84
N THR A 85 -4.18 9.23 21.70
CA THR A 85 -4.88 10.39 22.26
C THR A 85 -6.17 10.65 21.50
N LEU A 86 -7.09 11.41 22.10
CA LEU A 86 -8.32 11.82 21.41
C LEU A 86 -8.02 12.58 20.11
N GLU A 87 -6.99 13.42 20.12
CA GLU A 87 -6.56 14.21 18.95
C GLU A 87 -6.09 13.30 17.81
N GLN A 88 -5.31 12.25 18.12
CA GLN A 88 -4.85 11.27 17.14
C GLN A 88 -6.02 10.44 16.57
N CYS A 89 -6.99 10.08 17.42
CA CYS A 89 -8.22 9.43 16.96
C CYS A 89 -9.02 10.33 16.01
N VAL A 90 -9.15 11.61 16.34
CA VAL A 90 -9.83 12.61 15.49
C VAL A 90 -9.09 12.79 14.16
N GLU A 91 -7.76 12.87 14.19
CA GLU A 91 -6.92 12.94 12.99
C GLU A 91 -7.10 11.72 12.09
N PHE A 92 -7.05 10.51 12.66
CA PHE A 92 -7.31 9.26 11.93
C PHE A 92 -8.67 9.28 11.23
N VAL A 93 -9.73 9.63 11.95
CA VAL A 93 -11.09 9.70 11.39
C VAL A 93 -11.15 10.73 10.26
N ASN A 94 -10.52 11.89 10.42
CA ASN A 94 -10.47 12.91 9.38
C ASN A 94 -9.75 12.41 8.11
N LEU A 95 -8.63 11.68 8.26
CA LEU A 95 -7.91 11.10 7.13
C LEU A 95 -8.77 10.09 6.38
N VAL A 96 -9.49 9.22 7.09
CA VAL A 96 -10.41 8.24 6.49
C VAL A 96 -11.54 8.95 5.73
N LEU A 97 -12.15 9.98 6.33
CA LEU A 97 -13.21 10.76 5.68
C LEU A 97 -12.72 11.48 4.42
N ILE A 98 -11.52 12.07 4.46
CA ILE A 98 -10.91 12.73 3.31
C ILE A 98 -10.61 11.73 2.19
N ALA A 99 -10.07 10.55 2.51
CA ALA A 99 -9.82 9.49 1.53
C ALA A 99 -11.13 9.01 0.89
N LYS A 100 -12.18 8.82 1.70
CA LYS A 100 -13.53 8.45 1.25
C LYS A 100 -14.11 9.49 0.29
N GLN A 101 -14.00 10.78 0.61
CA GLN A 101 -14.49 11.87 -0.25
C GLN A 101 -13.78 11.95 -1.60
N ARG A 102 -12.51 11.52 -1.69
CA ARG A 102 -11.74 11.53 -2.94
C ARG A 102 -12.05 10.35 -3.85
N GLY A 103 -12.89 9.41 -3.43
CA GLY A 103 -13.09 8.16 -4.17
C GLY A 103 -11.81 7.33 -4.26
N GLU A 104 -10.85 7.54 -3.33
CA GLU A 104 -9.69 6.67 -3.10
C GLU A 104 -10.10 5.31 -2.48
N VAL A 105 -11.38 4.99 -2.65
CA VAL A 105 -12.15 3.85 -2.20
C VAL A 105 -13.45 3.88 -3.00
N SER A 106 -13.52 3.06 -4.06
CA SER A 106 -14.71 2.94 -4.90
C SER A 106 -14.77 1.52 -5.46
N VAL A 107 -15.83 0.82 -5.08
CA VAL A 107 -16.33 -0.39 -5.76
C VAL A 107 -16.97 0.08 -7.07
N ASN A 108 -16.56 -0.52 -8.19
CA ASN A 108 -17.47 -0.62 -9.33
C ASN A 108 -18.31 -1.88 -9.07
N GLU A 109 -19.62 -1.71 -8.94
CA GLU A 109 -20.60 -2.80 -9.05
C GLU A 109 -20.47 -3.53 -10.39
#